data_AF-A0AAE9A725-F1
#
_entry.id   AF-A0AAE9A725-F1
#
_cell.length_a   1.000
_cell.length_b   1.000
_cell.length_c   1.000
_cell.angle_alpha   90.00
_cell.angle_beta   90.00
_cell.angle_gamma   90.00
#
_symmetry.space_group_name_H-M   'P 1'
#
loop_
_entity.id
_entity.type
_entity.pdbx_description
1 polymer ?
#
loop_
_entity_poly.entity_id
_entity_poly.type
_entity_poly.pdbx_seq_one_letter_code
_entity_poly.pdbx_strand_id
1 'polypeptide(L)'
;MSESSGNFLFWIQVTHFVPKLGFILTTLFGSLLLLLNYLGAQKYFGSYKYLISAFTILGMVFSAVEILVYPNVHNYKAGFPFFSFQESFGLTSSWSRNIPLAGYTFFHSATMSLLSVHFIYRYWAVFDTNKLNYFQGIRSLVWFGYCTFFGFQYALGTYFFLARDEIADEYFREDVLLRYNANITELPAMSIVAYDPVDGSIRWFNLMGVINISAIVNFQYAIMIYCGWTMHSKMEDKIKHFSETLRKHHKQFFKTLVIQITTPTIILFIPITIIMILPIMNLDISLPTGVFLCSFTLYPATDSMTVMYVVSEYKNTAKRIHKVFGNGIKEIQVSRISSTINPASTAPSSGGGGFSSSSSSSGSSGSSEEHGHHHGHRPPHRPPHRPPPPPRKQCDEGWMRFERPNGLIWCIYLGYSGVTNGYFSQDQAQSACQSLGATLTGFQNDNERMTVAREALTKITNQGIMVAGLWLGATNLPGCRSPSCGPFSTFQWTDGHTTGFEGFKWGVGEPDNNNWPGGTACIQQFIISPNFVAGPNDYASWKAAFNNGDLDKYTCQAPAYPYTRYYACGKVGAQRTA
;
A
#
# COMPACT_ATOMS: atom_id res chain seq x y z
N MET A 1 -13.83 13.08 4.91
CA MET A 1 -12.84 12.04 5.23
C MET A 1 -11.50 12.54 4.77
N SER A 2 -10.64 12.94 5.72
CA SER A 2 -9.31 13.52 5.49
C SER A 2 -8.26 12.41 5.41
N GLU A 3 -7.83 12.02 4.21
CA GLU A 3 -6.72 11.08 4.03
C GLU A 3 -5.37 11.80 4.20
N SER A 4 -4.82 11.68 5.42
CA SER A 4 -3.40 11.50 5.71
C SER A 4 -2.38 12.09 4.70
N SER A 5 -1.90 13.30 4.98
CA SER A 5 -0.62 13.84 4.49
C SER A 5 0.58 13.15 5.15
N GLY A 6 0.59 11.82 5.17
CA GLY A 6 1.68 10.98 5.70
C GLY A 6 2.58 10.44 4.58
N ASN A 7 3.84 10.18 4.90
CA ASN A 7 4.72 9.41 4.02
C ASN A 7 4.17 7.98 3.84
N PHE A 8 4.43 7.35 2.69
CA PHE A 8 4.00 5.98 2.40
C PHE A 8 5.11 4.96 2.63
N LEU A 9 6.14 5.33 3.39
CA LEU A 9 7.26 4.44 3.76
C LEU A 9 6.80 3.21 4.52
N PHE A 10 5.79 3.34 5.40
CA PHE A 10 5.16 2.18 6.05
C PHE A 10 4.57 1.21 5.02
N TRP A 11 3.90 1.74 3.99
CA TRP A 11 3.31 0.91 2.95
C TRP A 11 4.38 0.22 2.10
N ILE A 12 5.57 0.80 1.92
CA ILE A 12 6.71 0.08 1.32
C ILE A 12 7.01 -1.20 2.13
N GLN A 13 7.09 -1.10 3.46
CA GLN A 13 7.35 -2.26 4.31
C GLN A 13 6.29 -3.34 4.14
N VAL A 14 5.01 -2.95 4.05
CA VAL A 14 3.91 -3.87 3.76
C VAL A 14 4.08 -4.51 2.38
N THR A 15 4.34 -3.73 1.34
CA THR A 15 4.55 -4.22 -0.04
C THR A 15 5.80 -5.08 -0.21
N HIS A 16 6.72 -5.08 0.75
CA HIS A 16 7.85 -6.01 0.79
C HIS A 16 7.56 -7.25 1.65
N PHE A 17 6.80 -7.10 2.73
CA PHE A 17 6.45 -8.19 3.64
C PHE A 17 5.45 -9.16 3.00
N VAL A 18 4.40 -8.65 2.37
CA VAL A 18 3.31 -9.47 1.80
C VAL A 18 3.82 -10.40 0.69
N PRO A 19 4.65 -9.96 -0.29
CA PRO A 19 5.25 -10.86 -1.27
C PRO A 19 6.16 -11.92 -0.68
N LYS A 20 6.96 -11.58 0.34
CA LYS A 20 7.79 -12.57 1.06
C LYS A 20 6.93 -13.66 1.70
N LEU A 21 5.86 -13.25 2.39
CA LEU A 21 4.91 -14.19 2.97
C LEU A 21 4.23 -15.02 1.89
N GLY A 22 3.72 -14.40 0.84
CA GLY A 22 3.02 -15.10 -0.24
C GLY A 22 3.91 -16.08 -1.00
N PHE A 23 5.18 -15.76 -1.23
CA PHE A 23 6.15 -16.70 -1.80
C PHE A 23 6.39 -17.91 -0.89
N ILE A 24 6.59 -17.69 0.41
CA ILE A 24 6.78 -18.79 1.37
C ILE A 24 5.54 -19.69 1.38
N LEU A 25 4.35 -19.10 1.49
CA LEU A 25 3.09 -19.85 1.52
C LEU A 25 2.82 -20.57 0.19
N THR A 26 3.05 -19.90 -0.94
CA THR A 26 2.87 -20.48 -2.29
C THR A 26 3.83 -21.63 -2.52
N THR A 27 5.10 -21.46 -2.15
CA THR A 27 6.11 -22.52 -2.29
C THR A 27 5.77 -23.70 -1.39
N LEU A 28 5.38 -23.47 -0.13
CA LEU A 28 5.04 -24.52 0.82
C LEU A 28 3.78 -25.29 0.38
N PHE A 29 2.67 -24.60 0.18
CA PHE A 29 1.40 -25.23 -0.17
C PHE A 29 1.40 -25.77 -1.60
N GLY A 30 2.07 -25.09 -2.53
CA GLY A 30 2.25 -25.55 -3.90
C GLY A 30 3.10 -26.83 -3.97
N SER A 31 4.22 -26.88 -3.25
CA SER A 31 5.05 -28.10 -3.16
C SER A 31 4.29 -29.26 -2.54
N LEU A 32 3.53 -28.99 -1.46
CA LEU A 32 2.68 -30.00 -0.84
C LEU A 32 1.60 -30.51 -1.82
N LEU A 33 0.94 -29.60 -2.54
CA LEU A 33 -0.08 -29.95 -3.53
C LEU A 33 0.50 -30.81 -4.66
N LEU A 34 1.68 -30.43 -5.19
CA LEU A 34 2.39 -31.19 -6.21
C LEU A 34 2.80 -32.57 -5.70
N LEU A 35 3.30 -32.67 -4.46
CA LEU A 35 3.64 -33.93 -3.81
C LEU A 35 2.40 -34.84 -3.68
N LEU A 36 1.28 -34.31 -3.19
CA LEU A 36 0.03 -35.06 -3.09
C LEU A 36 -0.47 -35.52 -4.45
N ASN A 37 -0.33 -34.67 -5.48
CA ASN A 37 -0.70 -35.01 -6.85
C ASN A 37 0.17 -36.15 -7.40
N TYR A 38 1.49 -36.08 -7.18
CA TYR A 38 2.46 -37.11 -7.55
C TYR A 38 2.17 -38.46 -6.85
N LEU A 39 1.83 -38.42 -5.56
CA LEU A 39 1.50 -39.59 -4.75
C LEU A 39 0.11 -40.19 -5.06
N GLY A 40 -0.58 -39.67 -6.08
CA GLY A 40 -1.78 -40.30 -6.63
C GLY A 40 -3.10 -39.74 -6.09
N ALA A 41 -3.11 -38.55 -5.47
CA ALA A 41 -4.37 -37.87 -5.09
C ALA A 41 -5.34 -37.67 -6.28
N GLN A 42 -4.83 -37.72 -7.52
CA GLN A 42 -5.64 -37.65 -8.75
C GLN A 42 -5.50 -38.85 -9.67
N LYS A 43 -5.24 -40.06 -9.14
CA LYS A 43 -5.15 -41.27 -9.97
C LYS A 43 -6.38 -41.50 -10.88
N TYR A 44 -7.55 -40.97 -10.49
CA TYR A 44 -8.81 -41.10 -11.21
C TYR A 44 -9.20 -39.89 -12.08
N PHE A 45 -8.48 -38.76 -12.04
CA PHE A 45 -8.88 -37.51 -12.73
C PHE A 45 -8.13 -37.25 -14.06
N GLY A 46 -7.42 -38.25 -14.60
CA GLY A 46 -6.86 -38.22 -15.95
C GLY A 46 -5.99 -36.98 -16.23
N SER A 47 -6.40 -36.16 -17.20
CA SER A 47 -5.68 -34.98 -17.69
C SER A 47 -5.69 -33.80 -16.71
N TYR A 48 -6.64 -33.77 -15.76
CA TYR A 48 -6.80 -32.66 -14.82
C TYR A 48 -5.57 -32.46 -13.93
N LYS A 49 -4.86 -33.55 -13.62
CA LYS A 49 -3.65 -33.53 -12.79
C LYS A 49 -2.54 -32.67 -13.42
N TYR A 50 -2.43 -32.67 -14.75
CA TYR A 50 -1.43 -31.87 -15.46
C TYR A 50 -1.80 -30.39 -15.44
N LEU A 51 -3.09 -30.08 -15.55
CA LEU A 51 -3.60 -28.71 -15.47
C LEU A 51 -3.36 -28.12 -14.07
N ILE A 52 -3.70 -28.84 -13.00
CA ILE A 52 -3.42 -28.41 -11.61
C ILE A 52 -1.91 -28.22 -11.40
N SER A 53 -1.08 -29.16 -11.85
CA SER A 53 0.37 -29.01 -11.72
C SER A 53 0.89 -27.80 -12.47
N ALA A 54 0.44 -27.56 -13.70
CA ALA A 54 0.85 -26.39 -14.49
C ALA A 54 0.48 -25.08 -13.80
N PHE A 55 -0.74 -24.98 -13.26
CA PHE A 55 -1.17 -23.78 -12.52
C PHE A 55 -0.41 -23.58 -11.22
N THR A 56 -0.11 -24.65 -10.50
CA THR A 56 0.70 -24.58 -9.27
C THR A 56 2.13 -24.12 -9.58
N ILE A 57 2.74 -24.67 -10.64
CA ILE A 57 4.09 -24.27 -11.09
C ILE A 57 4.09 -22.81 -11.55
N LEU A 58 3.12 -22.40 -12.37
CA LEU A 58 3.01 -21.02 -12.83
C LEU A 58 2.82 -20.06 -11.65
N GLY A 59 2.01 -20.43 -10.66
CA GLY A 59 1.81 -19.66 -9.44
C GLY A 59 3.08 -19.52 -8.59
N MET A 60 3.88 -20.59 -8.47
CA MET A 60 5.20 -20.52 -7.82
C MET A 60 6.14 -19.57 -8.58
N VAL A 61 6.20 -19.68 -9.92
CA VAL A 61 7.00 -18.77 -10.76
C VAL A 61 6.53 -17.33 -10.61
N PHE A 62 5.22 -17.08 -10.62
CA PHE A 62 4.64 -15.74 -10.42
C PHE A 62 5.05 -15.14 -9.06
N SER A 63 4.93 -15.90 -7.97
CA SER A 63 5.35 -15.43 -6.64
C SER A 63 6.86 -15.18 -6.54
N ALA A 64 7.68 -15.97 -7.25
CA ALA A 64 9.13 -15.76 -7.32
C ALA A 64 9.49 -14.48 -8.09
N VAL A 65 8.86 -14.26 -9.25
CA VAL A 65 9.06 -13.05 -10.06
C VAL A 65 8.67 -11.80 -9.26
N GLU A 66 7.61 -11.87 -8.45
CA GLU A 66 7.20 -10.72 -7.63
C GLU A 66 8.25 -10.34 -6.59
N ILE A 67 8.94 -11.30 -5.97
CA ILE A 67 10.07 -11.02 -5.06
C ILE A 67 11.29 -10.50 -5.81
N LEU A 68 11.53 -10.96 -7.03
CA LEU A 68 12.67 -10.50 -7.83
C LEU A 68 12.47 -9.06 -8.34
N VAL A 69 11.22 -8.68 -8.60
CA VAL A 69 10.86 -7.40 -9.21
C VAL A 69 10.43 -6.36 -8.17
N TYR A 70 9.80 -6.75 -7.07
CA TYR A 70 9.12 -5.86 -6.12
C TYR A 70 8.31 -4.75 -6.81
N PRO A 71 7.35 -5.12 -7.67
CA PRO A 71 6.54 -4.14 -8.37
C PRO A 71 5.65 -3.38 -7.38
N ASN A 72 5.47 -2.08 -7.63
CA ASN A 72 4.67 -1.20 -6.81
C ASN A 72 3.82 -0.28 -7.71
N VAL A 73 2.65 0.11 -7.21
CA VAL A 73 1.76 1.04 -7.89
C VAL A 73 1.36 2.11 -6.90
N HIS A 74 1.20 3.32 -7.41
CA HIS A 74 0.71 4.42 -6.61
C HIS A 74 -0.30 5.23 -7.42
N ASN A 75 -1.56 5.33 -6.97
CA ASN A 75 -2.55 6.12 -7.69
C ASN A 75 -2.55 7.55 -7.18
N TYR A 76 -2.37 8.50 -8.09
CA TYR A 76 -2.39 9.93 -7.81
C TYR A 76 -3.18 10.67 -8.88
N LYS A 77 -4.33 11.24 -8.48
CA LYS A 77 -5.19 12.03 -9.38
C LYS A 77 -5.53 11.25 -10.67
N ALA A 78 -5.29 11.86 -11.83
CA ALA A 78 -5.51 11.29 -13.17
C ALA A 78 -4.55 10.15 -13.58
N GLY A 79 -3.73 9.60 -12.69
CA GLY A 79 -2.67 8.69 -13.10
C GLY A 79 -2.13 7.76 -12.03
N PHE A 80 -1.25 6.86 -12.45
CA PHE A 80 -0.41 6.07 -11.55
C PHE A 80 0.95 5.76 -12.18
N PRO A 81 2.06 5.84 -11.41
CA PRO A 81 3.28 5.13 -11.75
C PRO A 81 3.18 3.66 -11.33
N PHE A 82 3.71 2.80 -12.20
CA PHE A 82 3.98 1.39 -11.97
C PHE A 82 5.50 1.19 -11.97
N PHE A 83 6.09 0.99 -10.81
CA PHE A 83 7.53 1.15 -10.61
C PHE A 83 8.09 0.10 -9.65
N SER A 84 9.42 0.02 -9.57
CA SER A 84 10.13 -0.76 -8.56
C SER A 84 11.18 0.08 -7.86
N PHE A 85 11.40 -0.18 -6.58
CA PHE A 85 12.45 0.47 -5.77
C PHE A 85 13.84 -0.15 -5.97
N GLN A 86 13.93 -1.29 -6.65
CA GLN A 86 15.19 -1.98 -6.89
C GLN A 86 15.37 -2.26 -8.38
N GLU A 87 16.57 -2.01 -8.89
CA GLU A 87 16.93 -2.47 -10.23
C GLU A 87 17.05 -3.99 -10.22
N SER A 88 16.15 -4.67 -10.92
CA SER A 88 16.20 -6.13 -11.05
C SER A 88 17.20 -6.55 -12.13
N PHE A 89 17.94 -7.62 -11.86
CA PHE A 89 18.86 -8.27 -12.80
C PHE A 89 20.04 -7.39 -13.30
N GLY A 90 20.35 -6.30 -12.61
CA GLY A 90 21.48 -5.41 -12.99
C GLY A 90 21.27 -4.67 -14.31
N LEU A 91 20.03 -4.54 -14.77
CA LEU A 91 19.66 -3.85 -16.01
C LEU A 91 19.60 -2.33 -15.77
N THR A 92 20.69 -1.63 -16.04
CA THR A 92 20.83 -0.19 -15.80
C THR A 92 20.49 0.68 -17.01
N SER A 93 20.37 0.10 -18.21
CA SER A 93 20.11 0.89 -19.42
C SER A 93 18.66 1.36 -19.48
N SER A 94 18.43 2.59 -19.94
CA SER A 94 17.11 3.25 -19.99
C SER A 94 16.03 2.37 -20.64
N TRP A 95 16.36 1.66 -21.73
CA TRP A 95 15.41 0.78 -22.43
C TRP A 95 15.17 -0.56 -21.73
N SER A 96 16.18 -1.13 -21.06
CA SER A 96 16.09 -2.47 -20.46
C SER A 96 15.60 -2.46 -19.01
N ARG A 97 15.68 -1.32 -18.32
CA ARG A 97 15.31 -1.17 -16.91
C ARG A 97 13.84 -1.50 -16.61
N ASN A 98 12.94 -1.32 -17.59
CA ASN A 98 11.50 -1.60 -17.45
C ASN A 98 11.09 -3.03 -17.84
N ILE A 99 12.00 -3.84 -18.41
CA ILE A 99 11.71 -5.22 -18.82
C ILE A 99 11.25 -6.11 -17.65
N PRO A 100 11.84 -6.04 -16.44
CA PRO A 100 11.40 -6.86 -15.31
C PRO A 100 9.94 -6.56 -14.89
N LEU A 101 9.53 -5.30 -14.90
CA LEU A 101 8.15 -4.88 -14.62
C LEU A 101 7.18 -5.40 -15.69
N ALA A 102 7.54 -5.33 -16.98
CA ALA A 102 6.74 -5.93 -18.05
C ALA A 102 6.65 -7.47 -17.89
N GLY A 103 7.76 -8.13 -17.52
CA GLY A 103 7.80 -9.56 -17.23
C GLY A 103 6.86 -9.96 -16.09
N TYR A 104 6.77 -9.17 -15.02
CA TYR A 104 5.78 -9.39 -13.97
C TYR A 104 4.35 -9.40 -14.52
N THR A 105 4.00 -8.42 -15.37
CA THR A 105 2.66 -8.35 -15.97
C THR A 105 2.36 -9.51 -16.92
N PHE A 106 3.37 -10.07 -17.59
CA PHE A 106 3.24 -11.31 -18.37
C PHE A 106 2.75 -12.46 -17.49
N PHE A 107 3.45 -12.72 -16.36
CA PHE A 107 3.10 -13.82 -15.47
C PHE A 107 1.76 -13.60 -14.76
N HIS A 108 1.42 -12.36 -14.43
CA HIS A 108 0.11 -12.00 -13.89
C HIS A 108 -1.02 -12.37 -14.88
N SER A 109 -0.93 -11.88 -16.12
CA SER A 109 -1.92 -12.14 -17.18
C SER A 109 -1.98 -13.62 -17.56
N ALA A 110 -0.84 -14.31 -17.64
CA ALA A 110 -0.78 -15.74 -17.89
C ALA A 110 -1.48 -16.54 -16.76
N THR A 111 -1.33 -16.12 -15.50
CA THR A 111 -2.00 -16.75 -14.34
C THR A 111 -3.51 -16.55 -14.41
N MET A 112 -4.00 -15.34 -14.71
CA MET A 112 -5.43 -15.07 -14.93
C MET A 112 -6.00 -15.88 -16.10
N SER A 113 -5.23 -16.01 -17.18
CA SER A 113 -5.63 -16.78 -18.35
C SER A 113 -5.70 -18.27 -18.05
N LEU A 114 -4.73 -18.81 -17.31
CA LEU A 114 -4.77 -20.22 -16.92
C LEU A 114 -5.92 -20.49 -15.94
N LEU A 115 -6.25 -19.52 -15.09
CA LEU A 115 -7.41 -19.59 -14.21
C LEU A 115 -8.73 -19.68 -15.01
N SER A 116 -8.91 -18.88 -16.06
CA SER A 116 -10.11 -19.00 -16.91
C SER A 116 -10.17 -20.36 -17.62
N VAL A 117 -9.02 -20.88 -18.06
CA VAL A 117 -8.90 -22.24 -18.62
C VAL A 117 -9.29 -23.32 -17.60
N HIS A 118 -8.99 -23.15 -16.31
CA HIS A 118 -9.47 -24.05 -15.25
C HIS A 118 -10.99 -24.08 -15.18
N PHE A 119 -11.66 -22.92 -15.33
CA PHE A 119 -13.12 -22.85 -15.37
C PHE A 119 -13.70 -23.49 -16.63
N ILE A 120 -13.07 -23.28 -17.79
CA ILE A 120 -13.44 -23.96 -19.04
C ILE A 120 -13.33 -25.47 -18.90
N TYR A 121 -12.22 -25.98 -18.34
CA TYR A 121 -12.00 -27.40 -18.10
C TYR A 121 -13.14 -27.99 -17.27
N ARG A 122 -13.49 -27.35 -16.16
CA ARG A 122 -14.54 -27.81 -15.25
C ARG A 122 -15.91 -27.79 -15.90
N TYR A 123 -16.20 -26.76 -16.67
CA TYR A 123 -17.43 -26.66 -17.44
C TYR A 123 -17.54 -27.83 -18.44
N TRP A 124 -16.49 -28.08 -19.23
CA TRP A 124 -16.50 -29.21 -20.18
C TRP A 124 -16.51 -30.57 -19.49
N ALA A 125 -15.84 -30.72 -18.35
CA ALA A 125 -15.87 -31.97 -17.58
C ALA A 125 -17.29 -32.37 -17.12
N VAL A 126 -18.19 -31.40 -16.93
CA VAL A 126 -19.58 -31.64 -16.49
C VAL A 126 -20.55 -31.77 -17.66
N PHE A 127 -20.35 -30.98 -18.74
CA PHE A 127 -21.34 -30.86 -19.80
C PHE A 127 -20.94 -31.46 -21.15
N ASP A 128 -19.64 -31.62 -21.43
CA ASP A 128 -19.14 -32.08 -22.72
C ASP A 128 -17.75 -32.73 -22.60
N THR A 129 -17.74 -34.02 -22.24
CA THR A 129 -16.51 -34.77 -21.99
C THR A 129 -15.67 -34.97 -23.26
N ASN A 130 -16.26 -34.89 -24.46
CA ASN A 130 -15.54 -35.03 -25.73
C ASN A 130 -14.53 -33.89 -25.94
N LYS A 131 -14.84 -32.69 -25.45
CA LYS A 131 -13.94 -31.54 -25.51
C LYS A 131 -12.76 -31.63 -24.54
N LEU A 132 -12.77 -32.56 -23.58
CA LEU A 132 -11.60 -32.81 -22.72
C LEU A 132 -10.39 -33.32 -23.51
N ASN A 133 -10.59 -33.79 -24.74
CA ASN A 133 -9.51 -34.16 -25.66
C ASN A 133 -8.55 -32.99 -25.97
N TYR A 134 -8.98 -31.73 -25.84
CA TYR A 134 -8.10 -30.55 -25.97
C TYR A 134 -7.12 -30.40 -24.81
N PHE A 135 -7.34 -31.10 -23.69
CA PHE A 135 -6.45 -31.10 -22.52
C PHE A 135 -5.51 -32.31 -22.49
N GLN A 136 -5.51 -33.13 -23.54
CA GLN A 136 -4.72 -34.37 -23.60
C GLN A 136 -3.58 -34.28 -24.61
N GLY A 137 -2.41 -34.82 -24.22
CA GLY A 137 -1.23 -34.92 -25.06
C GLY A 137 -0.81 -33.57 -25.66
N ILE A 138 -0.43 -33.59 -26.94
CA ILE A 138 0.04 -32.41 -27.65
C ILE A 138 -1.02 -31.31 -27.80
N ARG A 139 -2.32 -31.67 -27.78
CA ARG A 139 -3.41 -30.70 -27.94
C ARG A 139 -3.49 -29.71 -26.77
N SER A 140 -2.96 -30.10 -25.60
CA SER A 140 -2.88 -29.22 -24.43
C SER A 140 -2.01 -27.98 -24.65
N LEU A 141 -1.10 -27.99 -25.66
CA LEU A 141 -0.29 -26.82 -26.02
C LEU A 141 -1.12 -25.62 -26.47
N VAL A 142 -2.36 -25.82 -26.94
CA VAL A 142 -3.27 -24.72 -27.27
C VAL A 142 -3.50 -23.81 -26.06
N TRP A 143 -3.59 -24.37 -24.86
CA TRP A 143 -3.78 -23.60 -23.62
C TRP A 143 -2.51 -22.88 -23.20
N PHE A 144 -1.34 -23.46 -23.44
CA PHE A 144 -0.07 -22.77 -23.25
C PHE A 144 0.04 -21.57 -24.20
N GLY A 145 -0.33 -21.76 -25.48
CA GLY A 145 -0.44 -20.68 -26.46
C GLY A 145 -1.43 -19.60 -26.04
N TYR A 146 -2.61 -19.98 -25.53
CA TYR A 146 -3.62 -19.05 -25.00
C TYR A 146 -3.07 -18.18 -23.86
N CYS A 147 -2.45 -18.81 -22.85
CA CYS A 147 -1.89 -18.08 -21.70
C CYS A 147 -0.73 -17.17 -22.11
N THR A 148 0.11 -17.65 -23.04
CA THR A 148 1.27 -16.90 -23.55
C THR A 148 0.84 -15.73 -24.42
N PHE A 149 -0.22 -15.89 -25.23
CA PHE A 149 -0.80 -14.82 -26.04
C PHE A 149 -1.27 -13.66 -25.17
N PHE A 150 -2.13 -13.92 -24.17
CA PHE A 150 -2.60 -12.89 -23.25
C PHE A 150 -1.47 -12.36 -22.34
N GLY A 151 -0.51 -13.21 -21.98
CA GLY A 151 0.71 -12.80 -21.27
C GLY A 151 1.49 -11.74 -22.06
N PHE A 152 1.83 -12.02 -23.31
CA PHE A 152 2.56 -11.08 -24.17
C PHE A 152 1.74 -9.86 -24.53
N GLN A 153 0.45 -10.01 -24.83
CA GLN A 153 -0.41 -8.87 -25.12
C GLN A 153 -0.47 -7.88 -23.95
N TYR A 154 -0.57 -8.40 -22.72
CA TYR A 154 -0.55 -7.56 -21.53
C TYR A 154 0.83 -6.92 -21.33
N ALA A 155 1.90 -7.70 -21.41
CA ALA A 155 3.26 -7.21 -21.16
C ALA A 155 3.72 -6.17 -22.19
N LEU A 156 3.50 -6.43 -23.48
CA LEU A 156 3.81 -5.49 -24.56
C LEU A 156 2.90 -4.26 -24.47
N GLY A 157 1.60 -4.45 -24.21
CA GLY A 157 0.68 -3.33 -24.01
C GLY A 157 1.11 -2.43 -22.85
N THR A 158 1.53 -3.01 -21.74
CA THR A 158 2.07 -2.27 -20.59
C THR A 158 3.37 -1.56 -20.98
N TYR A 159 4.32 -2.27 -21.59
CA TYR A 159 5.62 -1.72 -21.96
C TYR A 159 5.54 -0.54 -22.94
N PHE A 160 4.66 -0.62 -23.94
CA PHE A 160 4.53 0.43 -24.95
C PHE A 160 3.56 1.53 -24.55
N PHE A 161 2.34 1.21 -24.09
CA PHE A 161 1.33 2.24 -23.81
C PHE A 161 1.55 2.97 -22.48
N LEU A 162 2.30 2.38 -21.54
CA LEU A 162 2.69 3.03 -20.29
C LEU A 162 4.15 3.52 -20.35
N ALA A 163 4.70 3.66 -21.56
CA ALA A 163 6.00 4.27 -21.76
C ALA A 163 5.98 5.66 -21.13
N ARG A 164 6.99 5.93 -20.30
CA ARG A 164 7.09 7.17 -19.56
C ARG A 164 7.54 8.30 -20.48
N ASP A 165 6.91 9.45 -20.34
CA ASP A 165 7.28 10.69 -21.02
C ASP A 165 7.54 11.81 -20.01
N GLU A 166 8.08 12.93 -20.49
CA GLU A 166 8.46 14.08 -19.65
C GLU A 166 7.27 14.62 -18.84
N ILE A 167 6.07 14.61 -19.43
CA ILE A 167 4.84 15.03 -18.76
C ILE A 167 4.54 14.12 -17.56
N ALA A 168 4.62 12.80 -17.75
CA ALA A 168 4.39 11.86 -16.65
C ALA A 168 5.47 11.94 -15.57
N ASP A 169 6.73 12.14 -15.94
CA ASP A 169 7.82 12.32 -14.98
C ASP A 169 7.56 13.56 -14.10
N GLU A 170 7.26 14.71 -14.69
CA GLU A 170 6.98 15.93 -13.93
C GLU A 170 5.68 15.82 -13.11
N TYR A 171 4.66 15.16 -13.65
CA TYR A 171 3.37 14.96 -12.97
C TYR A 171 3.49 14.18 -11.66
N PHE A 172 4.35 13.15 -11.62
CA PHE A 172 4.54 12.33 -10.43
C PHE A 172 5.74 12.73 -9.57
N ARG A 173 6.61 13.63 -10.06
CA ARG A 173 7.88 14.00 -9.41
C ARG A 173 7.70 14.41 -7.97
N GLU A 174 6.80 15.37 -7.70
CA GLU A 174 6.58 15.89 -6.36
C GLU A 174 5.95 14.83 -5.44
N ASP A 175 4.89 14.15 -5.89
CA ASP A 175 4.17 13.21 -5.02
C ASP A 175 5.02 11.96 -4.73
N VAL A 176 5.77 11.42 -5.69
CA VAL A 176 6.69 10.29 -5.44
C VAL A 176 7.83 10.69 -4.50
N LEU A 177 8.39 11.90 -4.66
CA LEU A 177 9.43 12.41 -3.77
C LEU A 177 8.90 12.59 -2.34
N LEU A 178 7.73 13.21 -2.18
CA LEU A 178 7.11 13.46 -0.88
C LEU A 178 6.69 12.16 -0.17
N ARG A 179 6.11 11.20 -0.90
CA ARG A 179 5.56 9.98 -0.32
C ARG A 179 6.61 8.90 -0.08
N TYR A 180 7.61 8.81 -0.94
CA TYR A 180 8.58 7.70 -0.94
C TYR A 180 10.04 8.13 -0.77
N ASN A 181 10.33 9.43 -0.72
CA ASN A 181 11.70 9.98 -0.65
C ASN A 181 12.61 9.44 -1.78
N ALA A 182 12.03 9.28 -2.97
CA ALA A 182 12.71 8.73 -4.13
C ALA A 182 12.44 9.60 -5.37
N ASN A 183 13.42 9.67 -6.26
CA ASN A 183 13.28 10.37 -7.53
C ASN A 183 12.74 9.42 -8.59
N ILE A 184 11.55 9.72 -9.15
CA ILE A 184 10.91 8.84 -10.13
C ILE A 184 11.80 8.57 -11.34
N THR A 185 12.61 9.54 -11.78
CA THR A 185 13.47 9.42 -12.98
C THR A 185 14.56 8.37 -12.82
N GLU A 186 15.04 8.14 -11.60
CA GLU A 186 16.06 7.16 -11.24
C GLU A 186 15.48 5.74 -11.14
N LEU A 187 14.18 5.61 -10.90
CA LEU A 187 13.52 4.32 -10.73
C LEU A 187 13.18 3.65 -12.08
N PRO A 188 13.22 2.31 -12.16
CA PRO A 188 12.44 1.55 -13.12
C PRO A 188 10.95 1.90 -12.97
N ALA A 189 10.36 2.57 -13.96
CA ALA A 189 8.99 3.01 -13.89
C ALA A 189 8.34 3.09 -15.28
N MET A 190 7.09 2.64 -15.32
CA MET A 190 6.11 2.88 -16.36
C MET A 190 4.98 3.71 -15.76
N SER A 191 4.22 4.46 -16.55
CA SER A 191 3.23 5.38 -15.97
C SER A 191 2.01 5.57 -16.87
N ILE A 192 0.87 5.77 -16.24
CA ILE A 192 -0.35 6.24 -16.89
C ILE A 192 -0.67 7.63 -16.36
N VAL A 193 -0.89 8.56 -17.28
CA VAL A 193 -1.56 9.82 -17.02
C VAL A 193 -2.71 9.92 -18.03
N ALA A 194 -3.95 9.91 -17.54
CA ALA A 194 -5.15 9.84 -18.37
C ALA A 194 -5.50 11.18 -19.04
N TYR A 195 -5.22 12.29 -18.34
CA TYR A 195 -5.51 13.65 -18.77
C TYR A 195 -4.25 14.49 -18.76
N ASP A 196 -4.05 15.31 -19.79
CA ASP A 196 -2.94 16.26 -19.82
C ASP A 196 -3.11 17.30 -18.68
N PRO A 197 -2.09 17.53 -17.85
CA PRO A 197 -2.20 18.43 -16.71
C PRO A 197 -2.32 19.92 -17.08
N VAL A 198 -1.97 20.31 -18.32
CA VAL A 198 -1.97 21.71 -18.77
C VAL A 198 -3.32 22.09 -19.37
N ASP A 199 -3.85 21.29 -20.30
CA ASP A 199 -5.08 21.61 -21.04
C ASP A 199 -6.28 20.70 -20.69
N GLY A 200 -6.07 19.64 -19.92
CA GLY A 200 -7.11 18.69 -19.53
C GLY A 200 -7.54 17.72 -20.65
N SER A 201 -6.84 17.71 -21.79
CA SER A 201 -7.16 16.84 -22.92
C SER A 201 -6.88 15.36 -22.61
N ILE A 202 -7.58 14.47 -23.30
CA ILE A 202 -7.42 13.03 -23.10
C ILE A 202 -6.13 12.56 -23.76
N ARG A 203 -5.25 11.94 -22.97
CA ARG A 203 -4.03 11.30 -23.45
C ARG A 203 -4.36 9.91 -24.01
N TRP A 204 -4.85 9.88 -25.25
CA TRP A 204 -5.35 8.67 -25.92
C TRP A 204 -4.38 7.49 -25.92
N PHE A 205 -3.07 7.74 -26.05
CA PHE A 205 -2.08 6.68 -26.06
C PHE A 205 -2.03 5.90 -24.73
N ASN A 206 -2.01 6.62 -23.60
CA ASN A 206 -2.05 6.03 -22.26
C ASN A 206 -3.41 5.37 -22.00
N LEU A 207 -4.50 6.02 -22.44
CA LEU A 207 -5.86 5.49 -22.28
C LEU A 207 -6.07 4.20 -23.08
N MET A 208 -5.46 4.05 -24.26
CA MET A 208 -5.47 2.79 -25.01
C MET A 208 -4.79 1.67 -24.23
N GLY A 209 -3.75 1.96 -23.46
CA GLY A 209 -3.15 1.03 -22.49
C GLY A 209 -4.15 0.56 -21.44
N VAL A 210 -4.88 1.50 -20.83
CA VAL A 210 -5.95 1.20 -19.86
C VAL A 210 -7.05 0.34 -20.48
N ILE A 211 -7.50 0.69 -21.69
CA ILE A 211 -8.53 -0.06 -22.41
C ILE A 211 -8.04 -1.47 -22.74
N ASN A 212 -6.81 -1.63 -23.23
CA ASN A 212 -6.24 -2.94 -23.55
C ASN A 212 -6.15 -3.84 -22.30
N ILE A 213 -5.61 -3.32 -21.20
CA ILE A 213 -5.52 -4.04 -19.92
C ILE A 213 -6.92 -4.43 -19.42
N SER A 214 -7.85 -3.46 -19.41
CA SER A 214 -9.22 -3.67 -18.96
C SER A 214 -9.95 -4.70 -19.83
N ALA A 215 -9.76 -4.67 -21.15
CA ALA A 215 -10.35 -5.63 -22.07
C ALA A 215 -9.86 -7.05 -21.79
N ILE A 216 -8.56 -7.24 -21.57
CA ILE A 216 -7.98 -8.55 -21.23
C ILE A 216 -8.57 -9.07 -19.91
N VAL A 217 -8.51 -8.26 -18.84
CA VAL A 217 -8.99 -8.65 -17.50
C VAL A 217 -10.48 -8.99 -17.53
N ASN A 218 -11.31 -8.14 -18.14
CA ASN A 218 -12.75 -8.35 -18.23
C ASN A 218 -13.09 -9.55 -19.12
N PHE A 219 -12.35 -9.79 -20.20
CA PHE A 219 -12.55 -10.97 -21.04
C PHE A 219 -12.29 -12.28 -20.26
N GLN A 220 -11.18 -12.37 -19.53
CA GLN A 220 -10.89 -13.54 -18.69
C GLN A 220 -11.95 -13.72 -17.59
N TYR A 221 -12.36 -12.62 -16.95
CA TYR A 221 -13.37 -12.65 -15.91
C TYR A 221 -14.75 -13.06 -16.43
N ALA A 222 -15.15 -12.56 -17.60
CA ALA A 222 -16.41 -12.90 -18.25
C ALA A 222 -16.49 -14.41 -18.56
N ILE A 223 -15.39 -15.02 -19.02
CA ILE A 223 -15.30 -16.48 -19.21
C ILE A 223 -15.53 -17.20 -17.88
N MET A 224 -14.86 -16.77 -16.81
CA MET A 224 -14.99 -17.40 -15.50
C MET A 224 -16.41 -17.30 -14.96
N ILE A 225 -17.04 -16.13 -15.04
CA ILE A 225 -18.42 -15.91 -14.60
C ILE A 225 -19.39 -16.70 -15.46
N TYR A 226 -19.24 -16.69 -16.78
CA TYR A 226 -20.09 -17.47 -17.68
C TYR A 226 -20.02 -18.97 -17.39
N CYS A 227 -18.80 -19.52 -17.30
CA CYS A 227 -18.59 -20.93 -16.97
C CYS A 227 -19.14 -21.26 -15.58
N GLY A 228 -18.84 -20.43 -14.58
CA GLY A 228 -19.29 -20.60 -13.20
C GLY A 228 -20.82 -20.54 -13.04
N TRP A 229 -21.44 -19.52 -13.63
CA TRP A 229 -22.90 -19.34 -13.61
C TRP A 229 -23.62 -20.47 -14.33
N THR A 230 -23.13 -20.85 -15.52
CA THR A 230 -23.72 -21.95 -16.28
C THR A 230 -23.58 -23.28 -15.54
N MET A 231 -22.42 -23.53 -14.91
CA MET A 231 -22.23 -24.68 -14.03
C MET A 231 -23.21 -24.67 -12.87
N HIS A 232 -23.43 -23.52 -12.22
CA HIS A 232 -24.40 -23.39 -11.13
C HIS A 232 -25.82 -23.70 -11.59
N SER A 233 -26.32 -22.98 -12.59
CA SER A 233 -27.72 -23.08 -13.04
C SER A 233 -28.04 -24.47 -13.61
N LYS A 234 -27.23 -24.99 -14.54
CA LYS A 234 -27.51 -26.29 -15.16
C LYS A 234 -27.24 -27.48 -14.24
N MET A 235 -26.39 -27.33 -13.21
CA MET A 235 -26.25 -28.38 -12.20
C MET A 235 -27.49 -28.47 -11.31
N GLU A 236 -28.13 -27.35 -10.93
CA GLU A 236 -29.35 -27.41 -10.12
C GLU A 236 -30.48 -28.19 -10.81
N ASP A 237 -30.62 -28.04 -12.13
CA ASP A 237 -31.61 -28.78 -12.90
C ASP A 237 -31.27 -30.28 -13.04
N LYS A 238 -29.99 -30.63 -13.26
CA LYS A 238 -29.55 -32.03 -13.30
C LYS A 238 -29.63 -32.73 -11.94
N ILE A 239 -29.39 -32.00 -10.83
CA ILE A 239 -29.37 -32.55 -9.47
C ILE A 239 -30.75 -33.11 -9.04
N LYS A 240 -31.86 -32.61 -9.61
CA LYS A 240 -33.21 -33.12 -9.32
C LYS A 240 -33.40 -34.59 -9.67
N HIS A 241 -32.60 -35.12 -10.60
CA HIS A 241 -32.69 -36.49 -11.10
C HIS A 241 -31.63 -37.45 -10.52
N PHE A 242 -30.79 -36.99 -9.60
CA PHE A 242 -29.67 -37.78 -9.05
C PHE A 242 -29.98 -38.41 -7.68
N SER A 243 -29.33 -39.53 -7.38
CA SER A 243 -29.42 -40.22 -6.08
C SER A 243 -28.88 -39.34 -4.93
N GLU A 244 -29.29 -39.60 -3.68
CA GLU A 244 -28.90 -38.78 -2.52
C GLU A 244 -27.38 -38.67 -2.32
N THR A 245 -26.64 -39.77 -2.55
CA THR A 245 -25.18 -39.80 -2.46
C THR A 245 -24.52 -38.92 -3.52
N LEU A 246 -25.02 -38.98 -4.76
CA LEU A 246 -24.54 -38.17 -5.88
C LEU A 246 -24.90 -36.68 -5.67
N ARG A 247 -26.08 -36.40 -5.14
CA ARG A 247 -26.53 -35.05 -4.75
C ARG A 247 -25.64 -34.44 -3.66
N LYS A 248 -25.21 -35.22 -2.66
CA LYS A 248 -24.26 -34.76 -1.62
C LYS A 248 -22.89 -34.40 -2.22
N HIS A 249 -22.39 -35.22 -3.16
CA HIS A 249 -21.13 -34.97 -3.86
C HIS A 249 -21.20 -33.70 -4.73
N HIS A 250 -22.32 -33.49 -5.44
CA HIS A 250 -22.52 -32.28 -6.24
C HIS A 250 -22.71 -31.00 -5.41
N LYS A 251 -23.36 -31.06 -4.23
CA LYS A 251 -23.40 -29.93 -3.29
C LYS A 251 -22.01 -29.53 -2.79
N GLN A 252 -21.13 -30.50 -2.55
CA GLN A 252 -19.73 -30.22 -2.20
C GLN A 252 -19.00 -29.56 -3.36
N PHE A 253 -19.17 -30.06 -4.58
CA PHE A 253 -18.62 -29.47 -5.80
C PHE A 253 -19.10 -28.02 -6.04
N PHE A 254 -20.36 -27.73 -5.74
CA PHE A 254 -20.92 -26.38 -5.79
C PHE A 254 -20.28 -25.44 -4.76
N LYS A 255 -20.10 -25.90 -3.51
CA LYS A 255 -19.38 -25.13 -2.48
C LYS A 255 -17.94 -24.81 -2.92
N THR A 256 -17.27 -25.76 -3.59
CA THR A 256 -15.95 -25.53 -4.21
C THR A 256 -16.00 -24.40 -5.23
N LEU A 257 -16.99 -24.45 -6.13
CA LEU A 257 -17.15 -23.51 -7.22
C LEU A 257 -17.35 -22.08 -6.72
N VAL A 258 -18.22 -21.90 -5.72
CA VAL A 258 -18.46 -20.58 -5.11
C VAL A 258 -17.18 -20.00 -4.52
N ILE A 259 -16.43 -20.81 -3.75
CA ILE A 259 -15.15 -20.36 -3.18
C ILE A 259 -14.16 -19.99 -4.29
N GLN A 260 -14.05 -20.81 -5.33
CA GLN A 260 -13.11 -20.58 -6.44
C GLN A 260 -13.45 -19.42 -7.37
N ILE A 261 -14.71 -18.99 -7.45
CA ILE A 261 -15.05 -17.75 -8.16
C ILE A 261 -14.81 -16.54 -7.24
N THR A 262 -15.17 -16.67 -5.97
CA THR A 262 -15.08 -15.59 -4.99
C THR A 262 -13.63 -15.19 -4.69
N THR A 263 -12.75 -16.17 -4.45
CA THR A 263 -11.34 -15.94 -4.12
C THR A 263 -10.60 -15.07 -5.15
N PRO A 264 -10.55 -15.42 -6.45
CA PRO A 264 -9.87 -14.58 -7.44
C PRO A 264 -10.61 -13.26 -7.68
N THR A 265 -11.95 -13.22 -7.51
CA THR A 265 -12.69 -11.95 -7.59
C THR A 265 -12.18 -10.96 -6.55
N ILE A 266 -12.03 -11.39 -5.30
CA ILE A 266 -11.59 -10.54 -4.19
C ILE A 266 -10.10 -10.23 -4.27
N ILE A 267 -9.26 -11.23 -4.57
CA ILE A 267 -7.80 -11.07 -4.50
C ILE A 267 -7.23 -10.46 -5.78
N LEU A 268 -7.78 -10.78 -6.96
CA LEU A 268 -7.21 -10.37 -8.25
C LEU A 268 -8.06 -9.30 -8.96
N PHE A 269 -9.34 -9.60 -9.23
CA PHE A 269 -10.15 -8.78 -10.16
C PHE A 269 -10.65 -7.46 -9.56
N ILE A 270 -11.12 -7.46 -8.30
CA ILE A 270 -11.55 -6.22 -7.64
C ILE A 270 -10.38 -5.24 -7.49
N PRO A 271 -9.21 -5.64 -6.95
CA PRO A 271 -8.16 -4.68 -6.69
C PRO A 271 -7.52 -4.15 -7.99
N ILE A 272 -7.35 -4.97 -9.04
CA ILE A 272 -6.87 -4.46 -10.34
C ILE A 272 -7.88 -3.48 -10.95
N THR A 273 -9.18 -3.74 -10.84
CA THR A 273 -10.21 -2.84 -11.37
C THR A 273 -10.18 -1.48 -10.67
N ILE A 274 -9.96 -1.46 -9.35
CA ILE A 274 -9.79 -0.21 -8.59
C ILE A 274 -8.57 0.57 -9.10
N ILE A 275 -7.41 -0.09 -9.25
CA ILE A 275 -6.18 0.55 -9.76
C ILE A 275 -6.41 1.20 -11.13
N MET A 276 -7.14 0.53 -12.02
CA MET A 276 -7.36 0.98 -13.41
C MET A 276 -8.45 2.06 -13.54
N ILE A 277 -9.47 2.08 -12.68
CA ILE A 277 -10.56 3.07 -12.75
C ILE A 277 -10.16 4.41 -12.14
N LEU A 278 -9.36 4.41 -11.06
CA LEU A 278 -8.99 5.62 -10.33
C LEU A 278 -8.42 6.75 -11.23
N PRO A 279 -7.49 6.48 -12.18
CA PRO A 279 -6.98 7.51 -13.10
C PRO A 279 -8.06 8.15 -13.97
N ILE A 280 -9.07 7.38 -14.37
CA ILE A 280 -10.16 7.85 -15.25
C ILE A 280 -11.09 8.77 -14.47
N MET A 281 -11.27 8.52 -13.16
CA MET A 281 -12.14 9.35 -12.33
C MET A 281 -11.53 10.72 -11.99
N ASN A 282 -10.20 10.88 -12.16
CA ASN A 282 -9.46 12.10 -11.84
C ASN A 282 -9.79 12.68 -10.45
N LEU A 283 -9.85 11.82 -9.44
CA LEU A 283 -10.15 12.21 -8.08
C LEU A 283 -8.90 12.77 -7.41
N ASP A 284 -9.00 13.89 -6.66
CA ASP A 284 -7.89 14.49 -5.91
C ASP A 284 -7.48 13.66 -4.67
N ILE A 285 -7.02 12.44 -4.91
CA ILE A 285 -6.56 11.48 -3.90
C ILE A 285 -5.22 10.88 -4.32
N SER A 286 -4.40 10.59 -3.31
CA SER A 286 -3.10 9.92 -3.41
C SER A 286 -3.22 8.64 -2.57
N LEU A 287 -3.26 7.49 -3.24
CA LEU A 287 -3.56 6.19 -2.62
C LEU A 287 -2.43 5.19 -2.90
N PRO A 288 -1.82 4.57 -1.87
CA PRO A 288 -0.75 3.59 -2.01
C PRO A 288 -1.30 2.24 -2.47
N THR A 289 -1.76 2.18 -3.72
CA THR A 289 -2.41 1.00 -4.32
C THR A 289 -1.47 -0.17 -4.54
N GLY A 290 -0.17 -0.02 -4.29
CA GLY A 290 0.79 -1.12 -4.22
C GLY A 290 0.39 -2.21 -3.24
N VAL A 291 -0.38 -1.89 -2.20
CA VAL A 291 -0.95 -2.87 -1.25
C VAL A 291 -1.95 -3.80 -1.96
N PHE A 292 -2.71 -3.28 -2.90
CA PHE A 292 -3.61 -4.07 -3.74
C PHE A 292 -2.82 -4.96 -4.68
N LEU A 293 -1.79 -4.41 -5.33
CA LEU A 293 -0.94 -5.18 -6.23
C LEU A 293 -0.24 -6.33 -5.50
N CYS A 294 0.38 -6.08 -4.35
CA CYS A 294 1.11 -7.11 -3.61
C CYS A 294 0.20 -8.20 -3.04
N SER A 295 -1.11 -7.96 -2.94
CA SER A 295 -2.06 -9.00 -2.53
C SER A 295 -2.21 -10.12 -3.57
N PHE A 296 -1.87 -9.87 -4.85
CA PHE A 296 -1.98 -10.85 -5.94
C PHE A 296 -1.10 -12.07 -5.69
N THR A 297 0.04 -11.89 -5.03
CA THR A 297 0.97 -12.97 -4.65
C THR A 297 0.38 -14.00 -3.70
N LEU A 298 -0.69 -13.64 -2.97
CA LEU A 298 -1.38 -14.54 -2.05
C LEU A 298 -2.34 -15.49 -2.77
N TYR A 299 -2.70 -15.17 -4.02
CA TYR A 299 -3.67 -15.94 -4.76
C TYR A 299 -3.21 -17.38 -5.06
N PRO A 300 -2.00 -17.63 -5.60
CA PRO A 300 -1.51 -19.01 -5.81
C PRO A 300 -1.52 -19.89 -4.55
N ALA A 301 -1.11 -19.33 -3.40
CA ALA A 301 -1.19 -20.01 -2.12
C ALA A 301 -2.63 -20.35 -1.75
N THR A 302 -3.53 -19.37 -1.86
CA THR A 302 -4.95 -19.53 -1.52
C THR A 302 -5.64 -20.54 -2.42
N ASP A 303 -5.34 -20.57 -3.72
CA ASP A 303 -5.87 -21.60 -4.62
C ASP A 303 -5.38 -22.99 -4.23
N SER A 304 -4.06 -23.15 -3.98
CA SER A 304 -3.50 -24.44 -3.58
C SER A 304 -4.14 -24.96 -2.28
N MET A 305 -4.33 -24.08 -1.30
CA MET A 305 -5.06 -24.39 -0.07
C MET A 305 -6.52 -24.75 -0.33
N THR A 306 -7.20 -24.01 -1.21
CA THR A 306 -8.59 -24.26 -1.58
C THR A 306 -8.74 -25.64 -2.24
N VAL A 307 -7.87 -26.00 -3.18
CA VAL A 307 -7.88 -27.32 -3.83
C VAL A 307 -7.69 -28.44 -2.80
N MET A 308 -6.67 -28.32 -1.93
CA MET A 308 -6.42 -29.31 -0.88
C MET A 308 -7.57 -29.42 0.14
N TYR A 309 -8.18 -28.29 0.52
CA TYR A 309 -9.27 -28.27 1.47
C TYR A 309 -10.58 -28.75 0.86
N VAL A 310 -10.87 -28.48 -0.41
CA VAL A 310 -12.21 -28.78 -0.93
C VAL A 310 -12.27 -30.15 -1.60
N VAL A 311 -11.21 -30.59 -2.28
CA VAL A 311 -11.21 -31.88 -2.98
C VAL A 311 -10.95 -33.02 -1.99
N SER A 312 -11.95 -33.88 -1.78
CA SER A 312 -11.91 -34.99 -0.81
C SER A 312 -10.73 -35.93 -1.01
N GLU A 313 -10.33 -36.19 -2.26
CA GLU A 313 -9.22 -37.08 -2.58
C GLU A 313 -7.88 -36.56 -2.05
N TYR A 314 -7.65 -35.23 -2.10
CA TYR A 314 -6.46 -34.62 -1.51
C TYR A 314 -6.46 -34.75 0.01
N LYS A 315 -7.62 -34.53 0.67
CA LYS A 315 -7.76 -34.76 2.13
C LYS A 315 -7.47 -36.21 2.52
N ASN A 316 -8.04 -37.16 1.78
CA ASN A 316 -7.91 -38.58 2.07
C ASN A 316 -6.46 -39.04 1.87
N THR A 317 -5.80 -38.54 0.82
CA THR A 317 -4.40 -38.83 0.52
C THR A 317 -3.47 -38.24 1.59
N ALA A 318 -3.69 -36.98 1.98
CA ALA A 318 -2.94 -36.35 3.07
C ALA A 318 -3.10 -37.08 4.41
N LYS A 319 -4.32 -37.53 4.76
CA LYS A 319 -4.56 -38.36 5.95
C LYS A 319 -3.83 -39.70 5.90
N ARG A 320 -3.85 -40.38 4.74
CA ARG A 320 -3.13 -41.64 4.55
C ARG A 320 -1.63 -41.45 4.76
N ILE A 321 -1.06 -40.39 4.19
CA ILE A 321 0.37 -40.04 4.33
C ILE A 321 0.70 -39.71 5.79
N HIS A 322 -0.08 -38.86 6.45
CA HIS A 322 0.14 -38.51 7.85
C HIS A 322 0.12 -39.75 8.76
N LYS A 323 -0.76 -40.72 8.48
CA LYS A 323 -0.80 -42.00 9.20
C LYS A 323 0.44 -42.86 8.96
N VAL A 324 0.94 -42.92 7.72
CA VAL A 324 2.17 -43.67 7.38
C VAL A 324 3.40 -43.04 8.02
N PHE A 325 3.55 -41.71 7.94
CA PHE A 325 4.65 -40.98 8.59
C PHE A 325 4.58 -41.07 10.12
N GLY A 326 3.38 -40.95 10.70
CA GLY A 326 3.18 -41.10 12.14
C GLY A 326 3.54 -42.50 12.64
N ASN A 327 3.30 -43.54 11.85
CA ASN A 327 3.71 -44.91 12.17
C ASN A 327 5.23 -45.10 12.01
N GLY A 328 5.85 -44.54 10.97
CA GLY A 328 7.30 -44.61 10.76
C GLY A 328 8.11 -43.85 11.83
N ILE A 329 7.63 -42.70 12.30
CA ILE A 329 8.26 -41.97 13.41
C ILE A 329 8.18 -42.77 14.71
N LYS A 330 7.05 -43.44 14.96
CA LYS A 330 6.90 -44.34 16.11
C LYS A 330 7.87 -45.53 16.04
N GLU A 331 8.05 -46.14 14.87
CA GLU A 331 9.03 -47.22 14.67
C GLU A 331 10.49 -46.74 14.88
N ILE A 332 10.82 -45.51 14.46
CA ILE A 332 12.15 -44.89 14.68
C ILE A 332 12.37 -44.55 16.16
N GLN A 333 11.34 -44.12 16.89
CA GLN A 333 11.44 -43.90 18.34
C GLN A 333 11.59 -45.22 19.11
N VAL A 334 10.85 -46.27 18.72
CA VAL A 334 10.96 -47.61 19.33
C VAL A 334 12.34 -48.23 19.07
N SER A 335 12.89 -48.09 17.86
CA SER A 335 14.25 -48.59 17.55
C SER A 335 15.36 -47.83 18.28
N ARG A 336 15.20 -46.51 18.50
CA ARG A 336 16.12 -45.73 19.35
C ARG A 336 16.08 -46.16 20.82
N ILE A 337 14.89 -46.43 21.37
CA ILE A 337 14.74 -46.91 22.76
C ILE A 337 15.36 -48.31 22.93
N SER A 338 15.20 -49.23 21.97
CA SER A 338 15.86 -50.54 22.00
C SER A 338 17.39 -50.48 21.89
N SER A 339 17.97 -49.41 21.31
CA SER A 339 19.42 -49.25 21.21
C SER A 339 20.10 -48.70 22.47
N THR A 340 19.33 -48.20 23.45
CA THR A 340 19.87 -47.60 24.71
C THR A 340 19.85 -48.58 25.88
N ILE A 341 19.26 -49.78 25.75
CA ILE A 341 19.20 -50.79 26.81
C ILE A 341 20.06 -51.99 26.40
N ASN A 342 21.36 -51.91 26.67
CA ASN A 342 22.23 -53.06 26.94
C ASN A 342 23.39 -52.55 27.81
N PRO A 343 23.56 -53.12 29.03
CA PRO A 343 24.64 -54.09 29.17
C PRO A 343 24.25 -55.35 29.97
N ALA A 344 25.04 -56.39 29.76
CA ALA A 344 24.93 -57.72 30.34
C ALA A 344 25.35 -57.79 31.82
N SER A 345 24.70 -58.66 32.62
CA SER A 345 25.35 -59.69 33.46
C SER A 345 24.35 -60.47 34.35
N THR A 346 24.29 -61.79 34.11
CA THR A 346 24.20 -62.93 35.05
C THR A 346 23.28 -62.96 36.30
N ALA A 347 22.48 -64.05 36.35
CA ALA A 347 21.60 -64.64 37.37
C ALA A 347 22.25 -64.91 38.77
N PRO A 348 21.54 -65.36 39.87
CA PRO A 348 20.29 -66.16 39.87
C PRO A 348 19.22 -65.94 40.99
N SER A 349 18.03 -66.54 40.75
CA SER A 349 17.03 -67.17 41.69
C SER A 349 16.57 -66.39 42.94
N SER A 350 15.30 -66.31 43.37
CA SER A 350 14.12 -67.19 43.27
C SER A 350 12.89 -66.45 43.87
N GLY A 351 11.67 -66.90 43.56
CA GLY A 351 10.48 -66.68 44.40
C GLY A 351 9.25 -66.15 43.67
N GLY A 352 8.14 -66.89 43.74
CA GLY A 352 6.85 -66.66 43.07
C GLY A 352 6.24 -65.26 43.31
N GLY A 353 5.30 -64.78 42.51
CA GLY A 353 4.26 -65.48 41.79
C GLY A 353 2.96 -64.68 41.97
N GLY A 354 2.33 -64.34 40.84
CA GLY A 354 0.96 -63.81 40.78
C GLY A 354 0.86 -62.29 40.79
N PHE A 355 0.38 -61.71 39.69
CA PHE A 355 -0.84 -60.91 39.68
C PHE A 355 -1.32 -60.73 38.23
N SER A 356 -2.48 -61.30 37.97
CA SER A 356 -3.34 -61.04 36.81
C SER A 356 -4.18 -59.80 37.08
N SER A 357 -4.45 -59.02 36.03
CA SER A 357 -5.84 -58.76 35.59
C SER A 357 -5.88 -57.74 34.45
N SER A 358 -6.38 -58.23 33.32
CA SER A 358 -7.21 -57.49 32.36
C SER A 358 -8.51 -57.07 33.06
N SER A 359 -9.22 -55.99 32.72
CA SER A 359 -9.92 -55.83 31.44
C SER A 359 -10.82 -54.57 31.47
N SER A 360 -10.90 -53.92 30.30
CA SER A 360 -12.05 -53.28 29.63
C SER A 360 -13.07 -52.34 30.33
N SER A 361 -13.32 -51.26 29.57
CA SER A 361 -14.61 -50.71 29.08
C SER A 361 -15.37 -49.61 29.85
N SER A 362 -15.40 -48.43 29.21
CA SER A 362 -16.53 -47.53 28.86
C SER A 362 -17.62 -47.15 29.89
N GLY A 363 -18.02 -45.87 29.86
CA GLY A 363 -19.37 -45.45 30.25
C GLY A 363 -19.48 -44.05 30.86
N SER A 364 -20.57 -43.36 30.57
CA SER A 364 -20.80 -41.91 30.72
C SER A 364 -21.68 -41.54 31.95
N SER A 365 -21.88 -40.22 32.20
CA SER A 365 -22.95 -39.55 33.01
C SER A 365 -22.96 -39.83 34.53
N GLY A 366 -23.41 -38.97 35.46
CA GLY A 366 -24.17 -37.72 35.47
C GLY A 366 -24.24 -37.10 36.89
N SER A 367 -25.03 -36.03 37.02
CA SER A 367 -25.30 -35.05 38.10
C SER A 367 -25.76 -35.51 39.51
N SER A 368 -25.63 -34.63 40.53
CA SER A 368 -26.68 -34.07 41.45
C SER A 368 -26.06 -33.50 42.77
N GLU A 369 -26.19 -32.19 43.11
CA GLU A 369 -27.13 -31.53 44.10
C GLU A 369 -26.80 -31.83 45.60
N GLU A 370 -26.92 -30.99 46.65
CA GLU A 370 -27.20 -29.55 46.93
C GLU A 370 -27.01 -29.29 48.47
N HIS A 371 -27.25 -28.04 48.95
CA HIS A 371 -27.29 -27.47 50.34
C HIS A 371 -25.99 -26.79 50.84
N GLY A 372 -25.92 -25.55 51.35
CA GLY A 372 -26.86 -24.43 51.58
C GLY A 372 -26.41 -23.62 52.82
N HIS A 373 -26.21 -22.29 52.73
CA HIS A 373 -26.45 -21.28 53.80
C HIS A 373 -26.18 -19.83 53.34
N HIS A 374 -27.02 -18.91 53.82
CA HIS A 374 -27.18 -17.49 53.45
C HIS A 374 -26.32 -16.49 54.26
N HIS A 375 -25.97 -15.35 53.63
CA HIS A 375 -26.33 -13.96 53.98
C HIS A 375 -25.20 -12.94 53.74
N GLY A 376 -25.54 -11.80 53.11
CA GLY A 376 -24.79 -10.54 53.22
C GLY A 376 -24.74 -9.68 51.95
N HIS A 377 -25.73 -8.79 51.76
CA HIS A 377 -25.73 -7.74 50.74
C HIS A 377 -24.68 -6.64 51.03
N ARG A 378 -23.94 -6.20 50.00
CA ARG A 378 -23.09 -4.98 50.02
C ARG A 378 -23.40 -4.12 48.77
N PRO A 379 -23.57 -2.79 48.88
CA PRO A 379 -24.06 -1.94 47.80
C PRO A 379 -22.96 -1.59 46.77
N PRO A 380 -23.32 -1.08 45.56
CA PRO A 380 -22.35 -0.83 44.50
C PRO A 380 -21.50 0.42 44.75
N HIS A 381 -20.19 0.30 44.54
CA HIS A 381 -19.25 1.41 44.61
C HIS A 381 -19.51 2.44 43.50
N ARG A 382 -19.66 3.71 43.90
CA ARG A 382 -19.60 4.89 43.03
C ARG A 382 -18.18 5.04 42.46
N PRO A 383 -17.98 5.30 41.15
CA PRO A 383 -16.65 5.50 40.61
C PRO A 383 -16.04 6.79 41.19
N PRO A 384 -14.71 6.84 41.42
CA PRO A 384 -14.07 8.01 42.01
C PRO A 384 -14.15 9.21 41.05
N HIS A 385 -14.37 10.40 41.61
CA HIS A 385 -14.25 11.66 40.89
C HIS A 385 -12.88 11.76 40.22
N ARG A 386 -12.88 11.90 38.89
CA ARG A 386 -11.68 12.19 38.12
C ARG A 386 -11.17 13.57 38.57
N PRO A 387 -9.89 13.72 38.98
CA PRO A 387 -9.35 15.04 39.29
C PRO A 387 -9.48 15.94 38.04
N PRO A 388 -9.73 17.25 38.22
CA PRO A 388 -9.79 18.17 37.09
C PRO A 388 -8.47 18.07 36.30
N PRO A 389 -8.55 18.06 34.96
CA PRO A 389 -7.35 17.96 34.14
C PRO A 389 -6.38 19.10 34.49
N PRO A 390 -5.06 18.85 34.47
CA PRO A 390 -4.07 19.88 34.76
C PRO A 390 -4.27 21.08 33.81
N PRO A 391 -3.99 22.31 34.28
CA PRO A 391 -4.19 23.52 33.49
C PRO A 391 -3.43 23.41 32.17
N ARG A 392 -4.18 23.34 31.07
CA ARG A 392 -3.62 23.26 29.71
C ARG A 392 -3.10 24.62 29.32
N LYS A 393 -1.83 24.70 28.88
CA LYS A 393 -1.30 25.89 28.20
C LYS A 393 -2.14 26.17 26.96
N GLN A 394 -2.63 27.40 26.83
CA GLN A 394 -3.53 27.83 25.75
C GLN A 394 -2.96 29.07 25.05
N CYS A 395 -3.39 29.27 23.80
CA CYS A 395 -3.08 30.46 23.03
C CYS A 395 -4.12 31.54 23.29
N ASP A 396 -3.70 32.81 23.15
CA ASP A 396 -4.65 33.92 23.21
C ASP A 396 -5.61 33.89 22.02
N GLU A 397 -6.74 34.59 22.13
CA GLU A 397 -7.69 34.70 21.03
C GLU A 397 -7.02 35.33 19.80
N GLY A 398 -7.27 34.76 18.61
CA GLY A 398 -6.61 35.17 17.37
C GLY A 398 -5.23 34.54 17.12
N TRP A 399 -4.70 33.74 18.06
CA TRP A 399 -3.45 32.99 17.88
C TRP A 399 -3.73 31.53 17.54
N MET A 400 -3.10 31.03 16.47
CA MET A 400 -3.14 29.62 16.07
C MET A 400 -2.32 28.77 17.03
N ARG A 401 -2.87 27.64 17.48
CA ARG A 401 -2.22 26.72 18.42
C ARG A 401 -1.52 25.59 17.67
N PHE A 402 -0.23 25.40 17.95
CA PHE A 402 0.57 24.28 17.50
C PHE A 402 1.23 23.56 18.68
N GLU A 403 1.50 22.27 18.51
CA GLU A 403 2.18 21.44 19.48
C GLU A 403 3.51 20.98 18.88
N ARG A 404 4.61 21.47 19.44
CA ARG A 404 5.98 21.21 19.02
C ARG A 404 6.59 20.06 19.84
N PRO A 405 7.77 19.53 19.45
CA PRO A 405 8.48 18.52 20.23
C PRO A 405 8.56 18.87 21.72
N ASN A 406 8.55 17.83 22.58
CA ASN A 406 8.50 17.95 24.04
C ASN A 406 7.18 18.52 24.61
N GLY A 407 6.10 18.53 23.82
CA GLY A 407 4.78 19.00 24.26
C GLY A 407 4.70 20.51 24.43
N LEU A 408 5.60 21.26 23.80
CA LEU A 408 5.59 22.72 23.83
C LEU A 408 4.40 23.24 23.02
N ILE A 409 3.53 24.00 23.68
CA ILE A 409 2.46 24.73 22.99
C ILE A 409 3.02 26.02 22.43
N TRP A 410 3.04 26.12 21.10
CA TRP A 410 3.48 27.28 20.35
C TRP A 410 2.29 27.99 19.71
N CYS A 411 2.22 29.29 19.88
CA CYS A 411 1.12 30.12 19.42
C CYS A 411 1.60 31.04 18.30
N ILE A 412 0.99 30.97 17.12
CA ILE A 412 1.35 31.79 15.97
C ILE A 412 0.24 32.81 15.65
N TYR A 413 0.60 34.07 15.51
CA TYR A 413 -0.27 35.17 15.10
C TYR A 413 0.15 35.74 13.75
N LEU A 414 -0.84 36.13 12.93
CA LEU A 414 -0.59 36.80 11.65
C LEU A 414 -0.94 38.28 11.75
N GLY A 415 0.08 39.12 11.60
CA GLY A 415 -0.06 40.56 11.52
C GLY A 415 -0.05 41.06 10.08
N TYR A 416 -0.88 42.06 9.81
CA TYR A 416 -0.85 42.83 8.57
C TYR A 416 -0.13 44.15 8.84
N SER A 417 0.87 44.51 8.02
CA SER A 417 1.64 45.74 8.23
C SER A 417 0.88 47.01 7.83
N GLY A 418 -0.19 46.89 7.03
CA GLY A 418 -0.85 48.04 6.39
C GLY A 418 -0.06 48.62 5.21
N VAL A 419 1.13 48.08 4.92
CA VAL A 419 2.02 48.57 3.88
C VAL A 419 1.74 47.84 2.56
N THR A 420 1.53 48.61 1.49
CA THR A 420 1.22 48.13 0.12
C THR A 420 2.21 48.61 -0.94
N ASN A 421 3.33 49.21 -0.53
CA ASN A 421 4.39 49.70 -1.41
C ASN A 421 5.74 48.97 -1.19
N GLY A 422 5.74 47.87 -0.44
CA GLY A 422 6.94 47.08 -0.15
C GLY A 422 7.87 47.67 0.93
N TYR A 423 7.60 48.84 1.50
CA TYR A 423 8.44 49.46 2.54
C TYR A 423 8.18 48.92 3.95
N PHE A 424 8.36 47.61 4.13
CA PHE A 424 8.29 46.96 5.44
C PHE A 424 9.31 45.83 5.53
N SER A 425 10.43 46.08 6.22
CA SER A 425 11.57 45.16 6.34
C SER A 425 11.32 44.02 7.34
N GLN A 426 12.19 43.00 7.33
CA GLN A 426 12.11 41.90 8.31
C GLN A 426 12.35 42.43 9.74
N ASP A 427 13.29 43.36 9.94
CA ASP A 427 13.55 43.96 11.26
C ASP A 427 12.35 44.75 11.80
N GLN A 428 11.59 45.42 10.93
CA GLN A 428 10.35 46.08 11.31
C GLN A 428 9.27 45.07 11.70
N ALA A 429 9.20 43.93 10.99
CA ALA A 429 8.32 42.82 11.35
C ALA A 429 8.71 42.18 12.70
N GLN A 430 10.00 42.03 12.98
CA GLN A 430 10.51 41.57 14.27
C GLN A 430 10.13 42.52 15.40
N SER A 431 10.28 43.83 15.19
CA SER A 431 9.86 44.86 16.15
C SER A 431 8.35 44.82 16.41
N ALA A 432 7.55 44.57 15.37
CA ALA A 432 6.11 44.40 15.50
C ALA A 432 5.75 43.15 16.34
N CYS A 433 6.44 42.02 16.16
CA CYS A 433 6.24 40.85 17.01
C CYS A 433 6.66 41.08 18.47
N GLN A 434 7.76 41.80 18.69
CA GLN A 434 8.23 42.13 20.04
C GLN A 434 7.20 42.96 20.81
N SER A 435 6.48 43.87 20.14
CA SER A 435 5.38 44.65 20.76
C SER A 435 4.23 43.78 21.28
N LEU A 436 4.09 42.54 20.78
CA LEU A 436 3.09 41.55 21.18
C LEU A 436 3.63 40.54 22.21
N GLY A 437 4.85 40.73 22.72
CA GLY A 437 5.54 39.75 23.57
C GLY A 437 5.89 38.46 22.83
N ALA A 438 6.17 38.57 21.53
CA ALA A 438 6.47 37.47 20.63
C ALA A 438 7.74 37.75 19.80
N THR A 439 8.15 36.79 18.98
CA THR A 439 9.24 36.94 18.00
C THR A 439 8.75 36.52 16.62
N LEU A 440 9.42 36.88 15.52
CA LEU A 440 9.11 36.27 14.24
C LEU A 440 9.28 34.76 14.35
N THR A 441 8.28 34.00 13.90
CA THR A 441 8.25 32.55 14.07
C THR A 441 8.95 31.84 12.93
N GLY A 442 9.57 30.69 13.25
CA GLY A 442 9.84 29.64 12.27
C GLY A 442 8.68 28.65 12.17
N PHE A 443 8.83 27.65 11.30
CA PHE A 443 7.89 26.54 11.16
C PHE A 443 8.53 25.22 11.55
N GLN A 444 7.93 24.51 12.49
CA GLN A 444 8.44 23.22 12.95
C GLN A 444 8.28 22.11 11.90
N ASN A 445 7.22 22.19 11.09
CA ASN A 445 6.89 21.21 10.06
C ASN A 445 5.94 21.81 9.02
N ASP A 446 5.63 21.02 8.00
CA ASP A 446 4.71 21.34 6.92
C ASP A 446 3.32 21.80 7.42
N ASN A 447 2.82 21.18 8.48
CA ASN A 447 1.51 21.51 9.03
C ASN A 447 1.47 22.93 9.62
N GLU A 448 2.51 23.35 10.34
CA GLU A 448 2.62 24.76 10.79
C GLU A 448 2.68 25.70 9.58
N ARG A 449 3.57 25.42 8.62
CA ARG A 449 3.78 26.22 7.41
C ARG A 449 2.49 26.42 6.62
N MET A 450 1.78 25.33 6.31
CA MET A 450 0.60 25.36 5.45
C MET A 450 -0.65 25.86 6.19
N THR A 451 -0.75 25.67 7.51
CA THR A 451 -1.85 26.27 8.28
C THR A 451 -1.73 27.78 8.28
N VAL A 452 -0.53 28.29 8.54
CA VAL A 452 -0.23 29.73 8.46
C VAL A 452 -0.48 30.26 7.05
N ALA A 453 -0.06 29.53 6.01
CA ALA A 453 -0.29 29.93 4.62
C ALA A 453 -1.78 30.01 4.25
N ARG A 454 -2.61 29.06 4.70
CA ARG A 454 -4.06 29.06 4.42
C ARG A 454 -4.79 30.19 5.14
N GLU A 455 -4.42 30.47 6.39
CA GLU A 455 -4.97 31.60 7.13
C GLU A 455 -4.56 32.94 6.54
N ALA A 456 -3.29 33.07 6.14
CA ALA A 456 -2.82 34.26 5.44
C ALA A 456 -3.53 34.43 4.09
N LEU A 457 -3.70 33.34 3.32
CA LEU A 457 -4.42 33.37 2.04
C LEU A 457 -5.88 33.85 2.21
N THR A 458 -6.56 33.34 3.24
CA THR A 458 -7.92 33.76 3.58
C THR A 458 -7.98 35.26 3.90
N LYS A 459 -7.03 35.76 4.70
CA LYS A 459 -6.95 37.18 5.07
C LYS A 459 -6.71 38.09 3.86
N ILE A 460 -5.78 37.74 2.97
CA ILE A 460 -5.51 38.58 1.78
C ILE A 460 -6.67 38.53 0.79
N THR A 461 -7.31 37.37 0.61
CA THR A 461 -8.44 37.22 -0.32
C THR A 461 -9.65 38.04 0.13
N ASN A 462 -9.93 38.08 1.43
CA ASN A 462 -10.98 38.92 2.00
C ASN A 462 -10.73 40.43 1.81
N GLN A 463 -9.49 40.83 1.53
CA GLN A 463 -9.09 42.21 1.21
C GLN A 463 -8.99 42.47 -0.29
N GLY A 464 -9.34 41.50 -1.14
CA GLY A 464 -9.20 41.62 -2.60
C GLY A 464 -7.75 41.55 -3.09
N ILE A 465 -6.82 41.07 -2.27
CA ILE A 465 -5.39 40.95 -2.58
C ILE A 465 -5.11 39.52 -3.06
N MET A 466 -4.39 39.40 -4.18
CA MET A 466 -4.09 38.10 -4.79
C MET A 466 -2.71 37.53 -4.41
N VAL A 467 -1.79 38.38 -3.95
CA VAL A 467 -0.43 37.99 -3.58
C VAL A 467 0.12 38.85 -2.43
N ALA A 468 0.82 38.23 -1.50
CA ALA A 468 1.51 38.89 -0.39
C ALA A 468 2.74 38.12 0.05
N GLY A 469 3.71 38.81 0.65
CA GLY A 469 4.84 38.19 1.33
C GLY A 469 4.67 38.23 2.84
N LEU A 470 4.87 37.10 3.50
CA LEU A 470 4.78 36.93 4.95
C LEU A 470 6.19 36.78 5.54
N TRP A 471 6.65 37.74 6.34
CA TRP A 471 7.95 37.66 7.00
C TRP A 471 8.00 36.58 8.08
N LEU A 472 9.10 35.82 8.10
CA LEU A 472 9.39 34.74 9.05
C LEU A 472 10.71 34.98 9.79
N GLY A 473 10.87 34.27 10.92
CA GLY A 473 12.07 34.32 11.75
C GLY A 473 13.12 33.34 11.27
N ALA A 474 13.85 33.69 10.21
CA ALA A 474 14.96 32.91 9.70
C ALA A 474 16.02 33.79 9.01
N THR A 475 17.28 33.40 9.14
CA THR A 475 18.41 33.99 8.42
C THR A 475 19.36 32.92 7.91
N ASN A 476 20.14 33.21 6.87
CA ASN A 476 21.15 32.28 6.40
C ASN A 476 22.26 32.06 7.44
N LEU A 477 22.91 30.90 7.36
CA LEU A 477 24.15 30.64 8.09
C LEU A 477 25.33 31.42 7.48
N PRO A 478 26.31 31.87 8.28
CA PRO A 478 27.50 32.55 7.78
C PRO A 478 28.27 31.68 6.77
N GLY A 479 28.59 32.23 5.61
CA GLY A 479 29.33 31.51 4.55
C GLY A 479 28.53 30.43 3.80
N CYS A 480 27.28 30.18 4.19
CA CYS A 480 26.42 29.21 3.52
C CYS A 480 25.51 29.91 2.52
N ARG A 481 25.86 29.81 1.23
CA ARG A 481 24.95 30.09 0.12
C ARG A 481 24.37 28.78 -0.42
N SER A 482 23.25 28.86 -1.13
CA SER A 482 22.52 27.67 -1.63
C SER A 482 23.39 26.65 -2.38
N PRO A 483 24.30 27.05 -3.30
CA PRO A 483 25.21 26.11 -3.97
C PRO A 483 26.24 25.45 -3.03
N SER A 484 26.51 26.05 -1.87
CA SER A 484 27.55 25.61 -0.94
C SER A 484 27.03 24.65 0.13
N CYS A 485 25.80 24.88 0.62
CA CYS A 485 25.24 24.14 1.76
C CYS A 485 23.92 23.43 1.42
N GLY A 486 23.40 23.60 0.21
CA GLY A 486 22.13 23.03 -0.21
C GLY A 486 20.91 23.76 0.38
N PRO A 487 19.71 23.50 -0.15
CA PRO A 487 18.51 24.31 0.12
C PRO A 487 18.05 24.27 1.59
N PHE A 488 18.27 23.15 2.29
CA PHE A 488 17.77 22.95 3.66
C PHE A 488 18.76 23.31 4.76
N SER A 489 20.04 23.44 4.43
CA SER A 489 21.10 23.81 5.39
C SER A 489 21.63 25.23 5.18
N THR A 490 21.03 25.99 4.26
CA THR A 490 21.41 27.38 4.00
C THR A 490 20.87 28.32 5.08
N PHE A 491 19.69 28.03 5.63
CA PHE A 491 18.98 28.89 6.59
C PHE A 491 18.76 28.21 7.93
N GLN A 492 18.73 29.02 8.98
CA GLN A 492 18.36 28.62 10.33
C GLN A 492 17.24 29.51 10.86
N TRP A 493 16.38 28.92 11.69
CA TRP A 493 15.33 29.65 12.39
C TRP A 493 15.91 30.51 13.50
N THR A 494 15.36 31.71 13.70
CA THR A 494 15.84 32.69 14.69
C THR A 494 14.90 32.84 15.88
N ASP A 495 13.79 32.09 15.91
CA ASP A 495 12.78 32.19 16.97
C ASP A 495 13.17 31.48 18.27
N GLY A 496 14.29 30.74 18.28
CA GLY A 496 14.82 30.01 19.43
C GLY A 496 14.02 28.76 19.84
N HIS A 497 12.93 28.44 19.13
CA HIS A 497 12.01 27.35 19.48
C HIS A 497 11.73 26.39 18.32
N THR A 498 11.97 26.79 17.08
CA THR A 498 11.86 25.94 15.90
C THR A 498 13.16 25.16 15.72
N THR A 499 13.03 23.86 15.46
CA THR A 499 14.16 22.95 15.25
C THR A 499 14.01 22.18 13.95
N GLY A 500 15.13 21.77 13.34
CA GLY A 500 15.12 21.01 12.10
C GLY A 500 14.72 21.84 10.87
N PHE A 501 14.54 21.15 9.76
CA PHE A 501 14.29 21.75 8.44
C PHE A 501 12.92 21.38 7.85
N GLU A 502 12.08 20.62 8.56
CA GLU A 502 10.80 20.11 8.03
C GLU A 502 9.79 21.21 7.68
N GLY A 503 9.95 22.41 8.26
CA GLY A 503 9.17 23.59 7.90
C GLY A 503 9.63 24.29 6.62
N PHE A 504 10.81 23.95 6.06
CA PHE A 504 11.30 24.52 4.82
C PHE A 504 10.69 23.80 3.61
N LYS A 505 9.98 24.56 2.77
CA LYS A 505 9.61 24.16 1.41
C LYS A 505 9.77 25.36 0.52
N TRP A 506 10.69 25.27 -0.42
CA TRP A 506 11.06 26.38 -1.29
C TRP A 506 10.18 26.46 -2.54
N GLY A 507 10.08 27.64 -3.13
CA GLY A 507 9.60 27.80 -4.51
C GLY A 507 10.50 27.08 -5.51
N VAL A 508 10.03 26.96 -6.76
CA VAL A 508 10.80 26.34 -7.84
C VAL A 508 12.06 27.17 -8.10
N GLY A 509 13.23 26.53 -7.97
CA GLY A 509 14.53 27.18 -8.13
C GLY A 509 15.06 27.87 -6.86
N GLU A 510 14.33 27.81 -5.75
CA GLU A 510 14.71 28.43 -4.48
C GLU A 510 15.39 27.45 -3.50
N PRO A 511 16.28 27.92 -2.59
CA PRO A 511 16.80 29.27 -2.53
C PRO A 511 17.85 29.49 -3.64
N ASP A 512 17.68 30.53 -4.47
CA ASP A 512 18.73 30.97 -5.41
C ASP A 512 19.68 32.02 -4.77
N ASN A 513 20.60 32.59 -5.58
CA ASN A 513 21.53 33.65 -5.12
C ASN A 513 21.09 35.07 -5.55
N ASN A 514 19.94 35.22 -6.17
CA ASN A 514 19.33 36.48 -6.57
C ASN A 514 18.64 37.13 -5.35
N ASN A 515 18.51 38.46 -5.37
CA ASN A 515 17.86 39.24 -4.31
C ASN A 515 18.45 39.00 -2.90
N TRP A 516 19.67 38.46 -2.81
CA TRP A 516 20.45 38.26 -1.59
C TRP A 516 21.72 39.15 -1.63
N PRO A 517 21.56 40.47 -1.44
CA PRO A 517 22.70 41.38 -1.39
C PRO A 517 23.50 41.16 -0.10
N GLY A 518 24.83 41.06 -0.22
CA GLY A 518 25.72 40.99 0.94
C GLY A 518 25.77 39.63 1.65
N GLY A 519 26.01 39.67 2.97
CA GLY A 519 26.25 38.48 3.80
C GLY A 519 25.01 37.85 4.43
N THR A 520 23.87 38.55 4.41
CA THR A 520 22.65 38.13 5.13
C THR A 520 21.40 38.18 4.23
N ALA A 521 20.61 37.11 4.24
CA ALA A 521 19.29 37.00 3.65
C ALA A 521 18.29 36.51 4.69
N CYS A 522 17.03 36.82 4.43
CA CYS A 522 15.87 36.45 5.23
C CYS A 522 14.95 35.54 4.41
N ILE A 523 13.93 35.00 5.05
CA ILE A 523 12.90 34.21 4.38
C ILE A 523 11.57 34.92 4.47
N GLN A 524 10.84 34.88 3.37
CA GLN A 524 9.42 35.15 3.34
C GLN A 524 8.66 33.90 2.91
N GLN A 525 7.45 33.73 3.42
CA GLN A 525 6.49 32.80 2.86
C GLN A 525 5.63 33.53 1.82
N PHE A 526 5.56 32.97 0.62
CA PHE A 526 4.76 33.46 -0.47
C PHE A 526 3.30 33.05 -0.27
N ILE A 527 2.42 34.04 -0.16
CA ILE A 527 0.97 33.82 -0.08
C ILE A 527 0.38 34.22 -1.41
N ILE A 528 -0.05 33.24 -2.20
CA ILE A 528 -0.47 33.45 -3.59
C ILE A 528 -1.80 32.75 -3.84
N SER A 529 -2.75 33.48 -4.43
CA SER A 529 -4.06 32.94 -4.79
C SER A 529 -3.94 31.97 -5.98
N PRO A 530 -4.69 30.86 -6.00
CA PRO A 530 -4.77 30.00 -7.20
C PRO A 530 -5.21 30.76 -8.45
N ASN A 531 -6.00 31.81 -8.28
CA ASN A 531 -6.50 32.68 -9.35
C ASN A 531 -5.59 33.89 -9.60
N PHE A 532 -4.35 33.86 -9.12
CA PHE A 532 -3.41 34.97 -9.28
C PHE A 532 -3.24 35.37 -10.76
N VAL A 533 -3.36 36.67 -10.98
CA VAL A 533 -3.05 37.37 -12.22
C VAL A 533 -2.10 38.51 -11.84
N ALA A 534 -0.97 38.61 -12.54
CA ALA A 534 0.04 39.61 -12.22
C ALA A 534 -0.50 41.03 -12.43
N GLY A 535 -0.42 41.86 -11.37
CA GLY A 535 -0.65 43.29 -11.45
C GLY A 535 0.58 44.06 -11.94
N PRO A 536 0.49 45.40 -12.00
CA PRO A 536 1.57 46.26 -12.52
C PRO A 536 2.92 46.14 -11.78
N ASN A 537 2.90 45.72 -10.52
CA ASN A 537 4.08 45.60 -9.66
C ASN A 537 4.41 44.14 -9.31
N ASP A 538 3.75 43.19 -9.98
CA ASP A 538 3.93 41.76 -9.77
C ASP A 538 4.61 41.13 -11.00
N TYR A 539 5.29 40.01 -10.79
CA TYR A 539 5.90 39.26 -11.89
C TYR A 539 5.04 38.06 -12.24
N ALA A 540 4.66 37.93 -13.51
CA ALA A 540 3.85 36.81 -13.99
C ALA A 540 4.51 35.44 -13.76
N SER A 541 5.85 35.39 -13.72
CA SER A 541 6.63 34.19 -13.41
C SER A 541 6.37 33.64 -12.00
N TRP A 542 5.90 34.46 -11.05
CA TRP A 542 5.58 33.99 -9.71
C TRP A 542 4.53 32.88 -9.69
N LYS A 543 3.60 32.88 -10.65
CA LYS A 543 2.58 31.82 -10.77
C LYS A 543 3.17 30.44 -11.04
N ALA A 544 4.28 30.40 -11.78
CA ALA A 544 4.98 29.15 -12.09
C ALA A 544 6.05 28.82 -11.03
N ALA A 545 6.59 29.83 -10.34
CA ALA A 545 7.66 29.66 -9.38
C ALA A 545 7.18 29.34 -7.95
N PHE A 546 5.99 29.82 -7.56
CA PHE A 546 5.52 29.72 -6.18
C PHE A 546 4.09 29.20 -6.10
N ASN A 547 3.89 28.18 -5.27
CA ASN A 547 2.60 27.77 -4.73
C ASN A 547 2.33 28.47 -3.39
N ASN A 548 1.05 28.51 -2.97
CA ASN A 548 0.70 29.11 -1.69
C ASN A 548 1.40 28.40 -0.52
N GLY A 549 2.16 29.15 0.26
CA GLY A 549 2.90 28.65 1.40
C GLY A 549 4.34 28.23 1.11
N ASP A 550 4.81 28.40 -0.12
CA ASP A 550 6.21 28.24 -0.50
C ASP A 550 7.07 29.32 0.13
N LEU A 551 8.33 28.98 0.40
CA LEU A 551 9.31 29.89 0.92
C LEU A 551 10.16 30.46 -0.20
N ASP A 552 10.51 31.72 -0.03
CA ASP A 552 11.42 32.45 -0.89
C ASP A 552 12.51 33.07 0.00
N LYS A 553 13.77 32.90 -0.41
CA LYS A 553 14.86 33.66 0.22
C LYS A 553 14.87 35.06 -0.37
N TYR A 554 15.00 36.05 0.48
CA TYR A 554 14.88 37.42 0.06
C TYR A 554 15.81 38.33 0.87
N THR A 555 16.06 39.52 0.33
CA THR A 555 16.74 40.57 1.09
C THR A 555 15.95 40.86 2.36
N CYS A 556 16.63 41.05 3.49
CA CYS A 556 15.99 41.44 4.75
C CYS A 556 15.46 42.89 4.72
N GLN A 557 15.91 43.67 3.74
CA GLN A 557 15.66 45.11 3.64
C GLN A 557 14.46 45.44 2.74
N ALA A 558 13.93 46.65 2.91
CA ALA A 558 12.91 47.23 2.03
C ALA A 558 13.57 48.02 0.87
N PRO A 559 12.89 48.19 -0.28
CA PRO A 559 11.56 47.67 -0.60
C PRO A 559 11.57 46.16 -0.91
N ALA A 560 10.55 45.45 -0.44
CA ALA A 560 10.39 44.01 -0.66
C ALA A 560 9.18 43.69 -1.54
N TYR A 561 9.32 42.67 -2.38
CA TYR A 561 8.25 42.11 -3.20
C TYR A 561 7.82 40.74 -2.68
N PRO A 562 6.53 40.38 -2.74
CA PRO A 562 5.38 41.20 -3.14
C PRO A 562 5.18 42.40 -2.21
N TYR A 563 4.60 43.50 -2.73
CA TYR A 563 4.48 44.76 -1.99
C TYR A 563 3.58 44.69 -0.77
N THR A 564 2.53 43.86 -0.80
CA THR A 564 1.70 43.60 0.38
C THR A 564 2.48 42.78 1.37
N ARG A 565 2.71 43.32 2.58
CA ARG A 565 3.50 42.66 3.62
C ARG A 565 2.66 42.21 4.80
N TYR A 566 2.82 40.94 5.16
CA TYR A 566 2.37 40.37 6.42
C TYR A 566 3.58 39.91 7.23
N TYR A 567 3.36 39.55 8.48
CA TYR A 567 4.38 38.95 9.34
C TYR A 567 3.77 37.92 10.29
N ALA A 568 4.54 36.87 10.62
CA ALA A 568 4.10 35.80 11.52
C ALA A 568 4.87 35.85 12.84
N CYS A 569 4.15 36.04 13.95
CA CYS A 569 4.72 36.11 15.29
C CYS A 569 4.47 34.83 16.06
N GLY A 570 5.45 34.34 16.81
CA GLY A 570 5.38 33.14 17.63
C GLY A 570 5.69 33.43 19.11
N LYS A 571 4.93 32.81 20.01
CA LYS A 571 5.22 32.80 21.45
C LYS A 571 4.74 31.51 22.13
N VAL A 572 5.29 31.20 23.30
CA VAL A 572 4.86 30.04 24.11
C VAL A 572 3.45 30.27 24.68
N GLY A 573 2.61 29.25 24.64
CA GLY A 573 1.26 29.30 25.21
C GLY A 573 1.27 29.53 26.73
N ALA A 574 0.40 30.43 27.19
CA ALA A 574 0.28 30.78 28.60
C ALA A 574 -0.55 29.75 29.37
N GLN A 575 -0.23 29.51 30.64
CA GLN A 575 -1.13 28.79 31.55
C GLN A 575 -2.24 29.75 31.97
N ARG A 576 -3.47 29.51 31.49
CA ARG A 576 -4.65 30.16 32.05
C ARG A 576 -5.18 29.29 33.18
N THR A 577 -5.21 29.81 34.39
CA THR A 577 -6.01 29.24 35.48
C THR A 577 -7.46 29.35 35.07
N ALA A 578 -8.14 28.21 34.98
CA ALA A 578 -9.57 28.13 34.68
C ALA A 578 -10.42 28.76 35.78
#